data_AF-A0A381QRQ7-F1
#
_entry.id   AF-A0A381QRQ7-F1
#
_cell.length_a   1.000
_cell.length_b   1.000
_cell.length_c   1.000
_cell.angle_alpha   90.00
_cell.angle_beta   90.00
_cell.angle_gamma   90.00
#
_symmetry.space_group_name_H-M   'P 1'
#
loop_
_entity.id
_entity.type
_entity.pdbx_description
1 polymer ?
#
loop_
_entity_poly.entity_id
_entity_poly.type
_entity_poly.pdbx_seq_one_letter_code
_entity_poly.pdbx_strand_id
1 'polypeptide(L)'
;MRLLFTVLCVFVGTFVQAAESAEKQENLCERAVNQETAYRVSGIYGSSLESEQHPAAAYVLLREMQRFKVLQREFQQKTDEWRFEFAEMIGGKTIVFVYHLQNQTNFCTGANAFFVLKK
;
A
#
# COMPACT_ATOMS: atom_id res chain seq x y z
N MET A 1 -12.43 59.52 30.73
CA MET A 1 -11.36 58.50 30.86
C MET A 1 -12.00 57.12 30.89
N ARG A 2 -11.86 56.32 29.84
CA ARG A 2 -12.01 54.86 29.91
C ARG A 2 -10.92 54.25 29.04
N LEU A 3 -10.05 53.52 29.73
CA LEU A 3 -8.78 52.99 29.26
C LEU A 3 -8.98 51.90 28.21
N LEU A 4 -8.22 52.04 27.13
CA LEU A 4 -7.91 51.00 26.17
C LEU A 4 -7.15 49.88 26.89
N PHE A 5 -7.66 48.66 26.85
CA PHE A 5 -6.89 47.45 27.14
C PHE A 5 -6.94 46.55 25.91
N THR A 6 -6.00 46.81 24.99
CA THR A 6 -5.64 45.90 23.91
C THR A 6 -4.86 44.73 24.50
N VAL A 7 -5.51 43.58 24.67
CA VAL A 7 -4.84 42.32 25.01
C VAL A 7 -4.25 41.76 23.72
N LEU A 8 -2.97 42.04 23.52
CA LEU A 8 -2.13 41.47 22.46
C LEU A 8 -1.84 40.01 22.83
N CYS A 9 -2.69 39.07 22.41
CA CYS A 9 -2.41 37.64 22.52
C CYS A 9 -1.30 37.26 21.54
N VAL A 10 -0.08 37.26 22.06
CA VAL A 10 1.12 36.71 21.45
C VAL A 10 0.93 35.19 21.26
N PHE A 11 0.49 34.77 20.08
CA PHE A 11 0.56 33.37 19.65
C PHE A 11 2.01 33.07 19.23
N VAL A 12 2.89 32.84 20.22
CA VAL A 12 4.19 32.21 19.99
C VAL A 12 3.95 30.71 19.81
N GLY A 13 4.54 30.19 18.74
CA GLY A 13 4.15 28.95 18.11
C GLY A 13 4.40 27.70 18.94
N THR A 14 3.53 26.73 18.70
CA THR A 14 3.85 25.32 18.74
C THR A 14 3.27 24.72 17.46
N PHE A 15 4.05 24.77 16.37
CA PHE A 15 3.88 23.78 15.32
C PHE A 15 4.21 22.43 15.97
N VAL A 16 3.18 21.78 16.51
CA VAL A 16 3.25 20.37 16.82
C VAL A 16 3.35 19.70 15.45
N GLN A 17 4.58 19.52 14.98
CA GLN A 17 4.88 18.43 14.06
C GLN A 17 4.47 17.17 14.81
N ALA A 18 3.22 16.76 14.58
CA ALA A 18 2.79 15.41 14.80
C ALA A 18 3.66 14.56 13.87
N ALA A 19 4.88 14.27 14.32
CA ALA A 19 5.53 13.04 13.91
C ALA A 19 4.57 11.96 14.39
N GLU A 20 3.73 11.46 13.47
CA GLU A 20 3.01 10.21 13.63
C GLU A 20 4.06 9.11 13.86
N SER A 21 4.55 9.00 15.09
CA SER A 21 5.05 7.73 15.61
C SER A 21 3.85 7.00 16.19
N ALA A 22 2.82 6.78 15.36
CA ALA A 22 1.96 5.65 15.58
C ALA A 22 2.86 4.43 15.42
N GLU A 23 2.86 3.53 16.41
CA GLU A 23 3.36 2.17 16.26
C GLU A 23 2.98 1.69 14.85
N LYS A 24 3.96 1.52 13.95
CA LYS A 24 3.67 1.14 12.56
C LYS A 24 3.12 -0.28 12.60
N GLN A 25 1.81 -0.40 12.68
CA GLN A 25 1.14 -1.68 12.68
C GLN A 25 1.59 -2.43 11.42
N GLU A 26 2.30 -3.54 11.63
CA GLU A 26 2.97 -4.26 10.55
C GLU A 26 1.90 -4.84 9.62
N ASN A 27 1.94 -4.45 8.35
CA ASN A 27 1.00 -4.96 7.35
C ASN A 27 1.32 -6.42 7.06
N LEU A 28 0.36 -7.32 7.36
CA LEU A 28 0.56 -8.77 7.22
C LEU A 28 0.86 -9.19 5.78
N CYS A 29 0.34 -8.47 4.79
CA CYS A 29 0.56 -8.76 3.38
C CYS A 29 1.94 -8.29 2.90
N GLU A 30 2.42 -7.15 3.39
CA GLU A 30 3.82 -6.72 3.19
C GLU A 30 4.78 -7.78 3.75
N ARG A 31 4.51 -8.25 4.96
CA ARG A 31 5.29 -9.31 5.61
C ARG A 31 5.25 -10.62 4.82
N ALA A 32 4.07 -11.04 4.35
CA ALA A 32 3.92 -12.25 3.54
C ALA A 32 4.75 -12.18 2.26
N VAL A 33 4.74 -11.05 1.53
CA VAL A 33 5.59 -10.86 0.34
C VAL A 33 7.07 -11.00 0.72
N ASN A 34 7.48 -10.30 1.77
CA ASN A 34 8.86 -10.27 2.23
C ASN A 34 9.36 -11.62 2.76
N GLN A 35 8.49 -12.54 3.18
CA GLN A 35 8.88 -13.83 3.77
C GLN A 35 8.71 -14.98 2.77
N GLU A 36 7.59 -15.04 2.06
CA GLU A 36 7.16 -16.20 1.26
C GLU A 36 7.58 -16.12 -0.21
N THR A 37 8.13 -15.00 -0.65
CA THR A 37 8.49 -14.79 -2.06
C THR A 37 9.95 -14.40 -2.24
N ALA A 38 10.45 -14.53 -3.48
CA ALA A 38 11.77 -14.05 -3.88
C ALA A 38 11.85 -12.52 -4.02
N TYR A 39 10.84 -11.78 -3.54
CA TYR A 39 10.72 -10.34 -3.67
C TYR A 39 10.68 -9.65 -2.32
N ARG A 40 11.04 -8.37 -2.31
CA ARG A 40 10.87 -7.45 -1.18
C ARG A 40 9.99 -6.28 -1.57
N VAL A 41 9.13 -5.84 -0.66
CA VAL A 41 8.29 -4.64 -0.84
C VAL A 41 9.17 -3.39 -0.87
N SER A 42 8.92 -2.52 -1.84
CA SER A 42 9.61 -1.23 -2.00
C SER A 42 8.68 -0.03 -1.88
N GLY A 43 7.36 -0.25 -1.95
CA GLY A 43 6.34 0.79 -1.76
C GLY A 43 4.94 0.24 -1.96
N ILE A 44 3.94 1.01 -1.57
CA ILE A 44 2.53 0.69 -1.81
C ILE A 44 2.20 1.01 -3.27
N TYR A 45 1.46 0.11 -3.93
CA TYR A 45 0.80 0.39 -5.20
C TYR A 45 -0.64 0.80 -4.91
N GLY A 46 -1.08 1.96 -5.41
CA GLY A 46 -2.38 2.53 -5.07
C GLY A 46 -2.37 3.35 -3.78
N SER A 47 -3.43 3.23 -2.98
CA SER A 47 -3.62 3.97 -1.73
C SER A 47 -3.57 3.03 -0.52
N SER A 48 -3.07 3.51 0.62
CA SER A 48 -3.14 2.79 1.90
C SER A 48 -4.56 2.73 2.48
N LEU A 49 -5.44 3.64 2.06
CA LEU A 49 -6.80 3.81 2.56
C LEU A 49 -7.88 3.30 1.60
N GLU A 50 -7.60 3.22 0.30
CA GLU A 50 -8.57 2.81 -0.71
C GLU A 50 -8.38 1.36 -1.16
N SER A 51 -9.52 0.74 -1.42
CA SER A 51 -9.79 -0.68 -1.51
C SER A 51 -9.32 -1.32 -2.82
N GLU A 52 -8.02 -1.52 -3.01
CA GLU A 52 -7.54 -2.63 -3.87
C GLU A 52 -7.72 -4.00 -3.18
N GLN A 53 -8.37 -3.99 -2.00
CA GLN A 53 -8.58 -5.11 -1.08
C GLN A 53 -9.33 -6.30 -1.68
N HIS A 54 -10.12 -6.13 -2.74
CA HIS A 54 -10.86 -7.23 -3.35
C HIS A 54 -10.16 -7.75 -4.62
N PRO A 55 -9.96 -9.07 -4.79
CA PRO A 55 -9.35 -9.64 -5.99
C PRO A 55 -9.96 -9.16 -7.31
N ALA A 56 -11.27 -8.91 -7.31
CA ALA A 56 -11.98 -8.36 -8.47
C ALA A 56 -11.43 -7.01 -8.94
N ALA A 57 -11.00 -6.13 -8.02
CA ALA A 57 -10.42 -4.83 -8.37
C ALA A 57 -9.09 -5.01 -9.09
N ALA A 58 -8.22 -5.89 -8.60
CA ALA A 58 -6.95 -6.18 -9.26
C ALA A 58 -7.15 -6.80 -10.64
N TYR A 59 -8.12 -7.71 -10.83
CA TYR A 59 -8.40 -8.26 -12.16
C TYR A 59 -8.84 -7.19 -13.17
N VAL A 60 -9.59 -6.17 -12.73
CA VAL A 60 -9.94 -5.03 -13.58
C VAL A 60 -8.67 -4.25 -13.94
N LEU A 61 -7.83 -3.93 -12.95
CA LEU A 61 -6.56 -3.21 -13.17
C LEU A 61 -5.62 -3.96 -14.12
N LEU A 62 -5.43 -5.27 -13.93
CA LEU A 62 -4.60 -6.11 -14.79
C LEU A 62 -5.13 -6.09 -16.23
N ARG A 63 -6.45 -6.21 -16.41
CA ARG A 63 -7.08 -6.12 -17.74
C ARG A 63 -6.86 -4.76 -18.40
N GLU A 64 -6.90 -3.68 -17.63
CA GLU A 64 -6.58 -2.34 -18.13
C GLU A 64 -5.10 -2.20 -18.51
N MET A 65 -4.18 -2.71 -17.68
CA MET A 65 -2.74 -2.74 -17.99
C MET A 65 -2.45 -3.50 -19.29
N GLN A 66 -3.09 -4.65 -19.48
CA GLN A 66 -3.04 -5.41 -20.73
C GLN A 66 -3.61 -4.58 -21.90
N ARG A 67 -4.77 -3.93 -21.73
CA ARG A 67 -5.40 -3.10 -22.76
C ARG A 67 -4.50 -1.94 -23.20
N PHE A 68 -3.83 -1.29 -22.25
CA PHE A 68 -2.88 -0.22 -22.52
C PHE A 68 -1.50 -0.71 -22.98
N LYS A 69 -1.29 -2.03 -23.06
CA LYS A 69 -0.03 -2.66 -23.47
C LYS A 69 1.16 -2.20 -22.62
N VAL A 70 0.93 -1.99 -21.32
CA VAL A 70 1.98 -1.64 -20.35
C VAL A 70 2.50 -2.84 -19.58
N LEU A 71 1.86 -4.00 -19.74
CA LEU A 71 2.24 -5.23 -19.10
C LEU A 71 3.22 -6.03 -19.97
N GLN A 72 4.34 -6.42 -19.38
CA GLN A 72 5.32 -7.32 -19.98
C GLN A 72 4.99 -8.79 -19.66
N ARG A 73 4.65 -9.10 -18.40
CA ARG A 73 4.36 -10.46 -17.97
C ARG A 73 3.45 -10.47 -16.73
N GLU A 74 2.58 -11.46 -16.66
CA GLU A 74 1.88 -11.85 -15.44
C GLU A 74 2.32 -13.24 -14.99
N PHE A 75 2.37 -13.45 -13.68
CA PHE A 75 2.48 -14.79 -13.11
C PHE A 75 1.92 -14.83 -11.69
N GLN A 76 1.67 -16.04 -11.23
CA GLN A 76 1.08 -16.27 -9.92
C GLN A 76 1.99 -17.17 -9.09
N GLN A 77 2.08 -16.88 -7.80
CA GLN A 77 2.65 -17.76 -6.79
C GLN A 77 1.60 -18.02 -5.71
N LYS A 78 1.53 -19.24 -5.20
CA LYS A 78 0.65 -19.61 -4.09
C LYS A 78 1.44 -20.36 -3.03
N THR A 79 1.07 -20.15 -1.78
CA THR A 79 1.45 -20.98 -0.63
C THR A 79 0.16 -21.56 -0.02
N ASP A 80 0.28 -22.22 1.13
CA ASP A 80 -0.86 -22.80 1.85
C ASP A 80 -1.86 -21.73 2.32
N GLU A 81 -1.38 -20.52 2.61
CA GLU A 81 -2.18 -19.42 3.16
C GLU A 81 -2.34 -18.25 2.19
N TRP A 82 -1.39 -18.07 1.26
CA TRP A 82 -1.25 -16.84 0.48
C TRP A 82 -1.34 -17.08 -1.01
N ARG A 83 -1.90 -16.09 -1.70
CA ARG A 83 -1.86 -15.96 -3.15
C ARG A 83 -1.22 -14.63 -3.50
N PHE A 84 -0.22 -14.69 -4.37
CA PHE A 84 0.51 -13.55 -4.91
C PHE A 84 0.30 -13.50 -6.42
N GLU A 85 -0.24 -12.39 -6.92
CA GLU A 85 -0.43 -12.15 -8.36
C GLU A 85 0.52 -11.04 -8.78
N PHE A 86 1.51 -11.38 -9.60
CA PHE A 86 2.56 -10.48 -10.05
C PHE A 86 2.27 -9.93 -11.44
N ALA A 87 2.49 -8.64 -11.59
CA ALA A 87 2.43 -7.91 -12.85
C ALA A 87 3.77 -7.19 -13.09
N GLU A 88 4.54 -7.70 -14.05
CA GLU A 88 5.75 -7.04 -14.53
C GLU A 88 5.36 -6.06 -15.64
N MET A 89 5.67 -4.78 -15.41
CA MET A 89 5.39 -3.71 -16.37
C MET A 89 6.57 -3.47 -17.30
N ILE A 90 6.26 -3.04 -18.52
CA ILE A 90 7.24 -2.51 -19.47
C ILE A 90 7.92 -1.30 -18.81
N GLY A 91 9.25 -1.37 -18.67
CA GLY A 91 10.03 -0.41 -17.88
C GLY A 91 10.57 -0.97 -16.56
N GLY A 92 10.32 -2.25 -16.26
CA GLY A 92 11.02 -3.00 -15.22
C GLY A 92 10.48 -2.83 -13.80
N LYS A 93 9.31 -2.19 -13.65
CA LYS A 93 8.60 -2.15 -12.37
C LYS A 93 7.72 -3.39 -12.23
N THR A 94 7.72 -3.98 -11.04
CA THR A 94 6.86 -5.13 -10.72
C THR A 94 5.89 -4.75 -9.61
N ILE A 95 4.63 -5.08 -9.81
CA ILE A 95 3.56 -4.96 -8.83
C ILE A 95 3.18 -6.37 -8.36
N VAL A 96 2.90 -6.53 -7.07
CA VAL A 96 2.30 -7.74 -6.52
C VAL A 96 0.98 -7.38 -5.85
N PHE A 97 -0.07 -8.12 -6.18
CA PHE A 97 -1.33 -8.14 -5.44
C PHE A 97 -1.33 -9.36 -4.51
N VAL A 98 -1.67 -9.13 -3.24
CA VAL A 98 -1.54 -10.12 -2.17
C VAL A 98 -2.92 -10.44 -1.60
N TYR A 99 -3.22 -11.73 -1.47
CA TYR A 99 -4.48 -12.20 -0.92
C TYR A 99 -4.26 -13.34 0.05
N HIS A 100 -4.96 -13.29 1.18
CA HIS A 100 -5.08 -14.46 2.05
C HIS A 100 -6.19 -15.37 1.52
N LEU A 101 -5.92 -16.68 1.42
CA LEU A 101 -6.82 -17.64 0.78
C LEU A 101 -8.14 -17.82 1.53
N GLN A 102 -8.12 -17.73 2.86
CA GLN A 102 -9.32 -17.88 3.69
C GLN A 102 -10.09 -16.58 3.91
N ASN A 103 -9.42 -15.43 3.88
CA ASN A 103 -10.03 -14.14 4.24
C ASN A 103 -9.52 -13.02 3.32
N GLN A 104 -10.20 -12.84 2.19
CA GLN A 104 -9.63 -12.16 1.04
C GLN A 104 -9.59 -10.62 1.16
N THR A 105 -10.36 -10.01 2.07
CA THR A 105 -10.61 -8.55 2.02
C THR A 105 -10.04 -7.75 3.19
N ASN A 106 -9.98 -8.30 4.42
CA ASN A 106 -9.58 -7.53 5.61
C ASN A 106 -8.29 -8.02 6.29
N PHE A 107 -7.57 -8.96 5.69
CA PHE A 107 -6.44 -9.59 6.35
C PHE A 107 -5.20 -8.69 6.42
N CYS A 108 -4.96 -7.84 5.41
CA CYS A 108 -3.73 -7.05 5.32
C CYS A 108 -3.62 -5.88 6.30
N THR A 109 -4.69 -5.57 7.07
CA THR A 109 -4.72 -4.37 7.95
C THR A 109 -4.21 -3.10 7.24
N GLY A 110 -4.60 -2.91 5.96
CA GLY A 110 -4.12 -1.82 5.11
C GLY A 110 -4.04 -2.22 3.63
N ALA A 111 -3.01 -1.70 2.93
CA ALA A 111 -2.75 -2.01 1.53
C ALA A 111 -2.51 -3.52 1.30
N ASN A 112 -2.92 -4.01 0.13
CA ASN A 112 -2.67 -5.39 -0.31
C ASN A 112 -1.97 -5.45 -1.67
N ALA A 113 -1.60 -4.30 -2.24
CA ALA A 113 -0.86 -4.19 -3.48
C ALA A 113 0.42 -3.39 -3.26
N PHE A 114 1.53 -3.88 -3.82
CA PHE A 114 2.85 -3.33 -3.55
C PHE A 114 3.71 -3.27 -4.80
N PHE A 115 4.52 -2.23 -4.91
CA PHE A 115 5.73 -2.30 -5.72
C PHE A 115 6.75 -3.21 -5.06
N VAL A 116 7.41 -4.03 -5.86
CA VAL A 116 8.40 -4.99 -5.36
C VAL A 116 9.70 -4.96 -6.15
N LEU A 117 10.77 -5.37 -5.48
CA LEU A 117 12.09 -5.60 -6.06
C LEU A 117 12.49 -7.04 -5.80
N LYS A 118 13.19 -7.68 -6.74
CA LYS A 118 13.76 -9.00 -6.51
C LYS A 118 14.84 -8.92 -5.42
N LYS A 119 14.89 -9.92 -4.55
CA LYS A 119 15.93 -10.07 -3.51
C LYS A 119 17.27 -10.46 -4.11
#